data_AF-A0A7C1KFP9-F1
#
_entry.id   AF-A0A7C1KFP9-F1
#
_cell.length_a   1.000
_cell.length_b   1.000
_cell.length_c   1.000
_cell.angle_alpha   90.00
_cell.angle_beta   90.00
_cell.angle_gamma   90.00
#
_symmetry.space_group_name_H-M   'P 1'
#
loop_
_entity.id
_entity.type
_entity.pdbx_description
1 polymer ?
#
loop_
_entity_poly.entity_id
_entity_poly.type
_entity_poly.pdbx_seq_one_letter_code
_entity_poly.pdbx_strand_id
1 'polypeptide(L)'
;MRLPVGRWLIDCDPDTTRRCYAQLPVGTGCSCQQCRNFDAAAGRTFPPEFVRLLDTLGVDPTKPAELCHWCREPSGLYLTGGWFHLVGSIVAGKDLVEWVNNVGLMRFEELVPGLKFGFTSDLALVREVFAGLPLVQLEFETRVPWVLAEPEPED
;
A
#
# COMPACT_ATOMS: atom_id res chain seq x y z
N MET A 1 -0.16 4.66 19.33
CA MET A 1 -1.44 5.41 19.39
C MET A 1 -2.51 4.52 18.77
N ARG A 2 -3.71 4.52 19.32
CA ARG A 2 -4.79 3.68 18.78
C ARG A 2 -5.63 4.46 17.77
N LEU A 3 -5.71 3.95 16.56
CA LEU A 3 -6.43 4.57 15.44
C LEU A 3 -7.47 3.59 14.89
N PRO A 4 -8.77 3.92 14.94
CA PRO A 4 -9.79 3.19 14.20
C PRO A 4 -9.71 3.55 12.71
N VAL A 5 -9.64 2.54 11.85
CA VAL A 5 -9.60 2.68 10.38
C VAL A 5 -10.42 1.55 9.77
N GLY A 6 -11.52 1.86 9.10
CA GLY A 6 -12.45 0.83 8.62
C GLY A 6 -12.92 -0.07 9.77
N ARG A 7 -12.90 -1.39 9.56
CA ARG A 7 -13.16 -2.38 10.64
C ARG A 7 -12.04 -2.57 11.65
N TRP A 8 -10.87 -1.98 11.45
CA TRP A 8 -9.69 -2.26 12.27
C TRP A 8 -9.49 -1.20 13.34
N LEU A 9 -8.97 -1.66 14.49
CA LEU A 9 -8.32 -0.81 15.46
C LEU A 9 -6.83 -1.11 15.42
N ILE A 10 -6.02 -0.15 14.98
CA ILE A 10 -4.58 -0.31 14.87
C ILE A 10 -3.92 0.42 16.04
N ASP A 11 -3.01 -0.23 16.76
CA ASP A 11 -2.04 0.49 17.60
C ASP A 11 -0.80 0.75 16.76
N CYS A 12 -0.58 2.00 16.37
CA CYS A 12 0.49 2.41 15.48
C CYS A 12 1.49 3.35 16.16
N ASP A 13 2.73 3.34 15.71
CA ASP A 13 3.76 4.33 16.04
C ASP A 13 4.17 5.08 14.76
N PRO A 14 3.43 6.17 14.41
CA PRO A 14 3.72 6.96 13.22
C PRO A 14 5.11 7.60 13.23
N ASP A 15 5.65 7.93 14.41
CA ASP A 15 6.95 8.59 14.50
C ASP A 15 8.09 7.64 14.20
N THR A 16 8.04 6.41 14.73
CA THR A 16 8.99 5.36 14.33
C THR A 16 8.79 4.98 12.87
N THR A 17 7.54 4.89 12.40
CA THR A 17 7.25 4.62 10.99
C THR A 17 7.90 5.65 10.07
N ARG A 18 7.72 6.96 10.33
CA ARG A 18 8.37 8.04 9.57
C ARG A 18 9.90 7.94 9.59
N ARG A 19 10.50 7.61 10.74
CA ARG A 19 11.96 7.41 10.85
C ARG A 19 12.47 6.27 9.97
N CYS A 20 11.71 5.19 9.82
CA CYS A 20 12.05 4.10 8.90
C CYS A 20 11.91 4.55 7.44
N TYR A 21 10.79 5.20 7.07
CA TYR A 21 10.57 5.70 5.71
C TYR A 21 11.58 6.77 5.27
N ALA A 22 12.10 7.58 6.19
CA ALA A 22 13.14 8.57 5.88
C ALA A 22 14.45 7.95 5.37
N GLN A 23 14.71 6.68 5.69
CA GLN A 23 15.92 5.96 5.26
C GLN A 23 15.74 5.23 3.93
N LEU A 24 14.52 5.18 3.40
CA LEU A 24 14.18 4.43 2.20
C LEU A 24 14.25 5.31 0.95
N PRO A 25 14.68 4.77 -0.20
CA PRO A 25 14.57 5.46 -1.47
C PRO A 25 13.09 5.59 -1.89
N VAL A 26 12.83 6.47 -2.85
CA VAL A 26 11.54 6.54 -3.56
C VAL A 26 11.36 5.28 -4.41
N GLY A 27 10.12 4.81 -4.53
CA GLY A 27 9.72 3.64 -5.28
C GLY A 27 9.99 2.31 -4.55
N THR A 28 9.73 1.21 -5.26
CA THR A 28 10.00 -0.17 -4.79
C THR A 28 11.44 -0.61 -5.05
N GLY A 29 12.21 0.13 -5.86
CA GLY A 29 13.51 -0.29 -6.39
C GLY A 29 13.41 -1.11 -7.68
N CYS A 30 12.20 -1.44 -8.15
CA CYS A 30 11.97 -2.06 -9.45
C CYS A 30 12.07 -1.04 -10.59
N SER A 31 12.70 -1.41 -11.69
CA SER A 31 12.87 -0.56 -12.87
C SER A 31 11.94 -0.91 -14.03
N CYS A 32 10.89 -1.70 -13.82
CA CYS A 32 9.92 -2.01 -14.89
C CYS A 32 9.10 -0.77 -15.28
N GLN A 33 8.50 -0.76 -16.47
CA GLN A 33 7.80 0.42 -16.99
C GLN A 33 6.65 0.85 -16.09
N GLN A 34 5.90 -0.11 -15.52
CA GLN A 34 4.77 0.15 -14.65
C GLN A 34 5.19 0.76 -13.30
N CYS A 35 6.28 0.28 -12.69
CA CYS A 35 6.83 0.87 -11.46
C CYS A 35 7.35 2.28 -11.72
N ARG A 36 8.09 2.51 -12.82
CA ARG A 36 8.51 3.86 -13.22
C ARG A 36 7.31 4.79 -13.45
N ASN A 37 6.25 4.27 -14.05
CA ASN A 37 5.03 5.03 -14.27
C ASN A 37 4.31 5.37 -12.95
N PHE A 38 4.27 4.44 -12.00
CA PHE A 38 3.71 4.69 -10.67
C PHE A 38 4.44 5.84 -9.96
N ASP A 39 5.77 5.80 -9.97
CA ASP A 39 6.61 6.85 -9.39
C ASP A 39 6.41 8.19 -10.12
N ALA A 40 6.34 8.18 -11.46
CA ALA A 40 6.08 9.38 -12.26
C ALA A 40 4.66 9.93 -12.07
N ALA A 41 3.69 9.08 -11.73
CA ALA A 41 2.31 9.44 -11.44
C ALA A 41 2.09 9.85 -9.98
N ALA A 42 3.16 10.07 -9.19
CA ALA A 42 3.07 10.52 -7.82
C ALA A 42 2.11 11.73 -7.67
N GLY A 43 1.26 11.68 -6.64
CA GLY A 43 0.19 12.66 -6.43
C GLY A 43 -1.08 12.42 -7.28
N ARG A 44 -1.05 11.47 -8.20
CA ARG A 44 -2.22 10.99 -8.99
C ARG A 44 -2.53 9.51 -8.76
N THR A 45 -1.71 8.81 -7.99
CA THR A 45 -1.87 7.39 -7.64
C THR A 45 -2.94 7.14 -6.59
N PHE A 46 -3.13 8.09 -5.67
CA PHE A 46 -4.02 7.94 -4.52
C PHE A 46 -4.97 9.13 -4.36
N PRO A 47 -6.24 8.88 -3.97
CA PRO A 47 -7.17 9.93 -3.57
C PRO A 47 -6.69 10.62 -2.27
N PRO A 48 -7.07 11.90 -2.05
CA PRO A 48 -6.64 12.66 -0.88
C PRO A 48 -6.94 12.00 0.46
N GLU A 49 -8.04 11.25 0.57
CA GLU A 49 -8.46 10.51 1.78
C GLU A 49 -7.40 9.49 2.19
N PHE A 50 -6.89 8.73 1.21
CA PHE A 50 -5.90 7.71 1.47
C PHE A 50 -4.55 8.34 1.80
N VAL A 51 -4.17 9.44 1.11
CA VAL A 51 -2.94 10.18 1.44
C VAL A 51 -2.98 10.71 2.88
N ARG A 52 -4.11 11.26 3.33
CA ARG A 52 -4.28 11.70 4.74
C ARG A 52 -4.19 10.54 5.72
N LEU A 53 -4.72 9.37 5.36
CA LEU A 53 -4.59 8.16 6.18
C LEU A 53 -3.12 7.72 6.29
N LEU A 54 -2.39 7.65 5.18
CA LEU A 54 -0.97 7.30 5.16
C LEU A 54 -0.14 8.29 5.99
N ASP A 55 -0.38 9.59 5.86
CA ASP A 55 0.29 10.62 6.67
C ASP A 55 0.02 10.45 8.17
N THR A 56 -1.23 10.15 8.55
CA THR A 56 -1.62 9.85 9.94
C THR A 56 -0.87 8.63 10.48
N LEU A 57 -0.67 7.61 9.65
CA LEU A 57 0.08 6.39 9.99
C LEU A 57 1.60 6.57 9.90
N GLY A 58 2.09 7.72 9.41
CA GLY A 58 3.51 7.99 9.22
C GLY A 58 4.13 7.28 8.00
N VAL A 59 3.30 6.81 7.07
CA VAL A 59 3.70 6.09 5.86
C VAL A 59 3.93 7.08 4.71
N ASP A 60 5.05 6.93 4.01
CA ASP A 60 5.34 7.70 2.79
C ASP A 60 4.71 7.02 1.56
N PRO A 61 3.70 7.64 0.90
CA PRO A 61 3.00 7.05 -0.24
C PRO A 61 3.90 6.79 -1.46
N THR A 62 5.08 7.41 -1.51
CA THR A 62 6.03 7.25 -2.62
C THR A 62 6.94 6.04 -2.45
N LYS A 63 6.81 5.29 -1.34
CA LYS A 63 7.76 4.21 -0.98
C LYS A 63 7.06 2.89 -0.66
N PRO A 64 6.17 2.36 -1.52
CA PRO A 64 5.58 1.04 -1.30
C PRO A 64 6.66 -0.03 -1.15
N ALA A 65 6.35 -1.08 -0.39
CA ALA A 65 7.21 -2.25 -0.30
C ALA A 65 7.13 -3.10 -1.58
N GLU A 66 5.96 -3.13 -2.22
CA GLU A 66 5.73 -3.79 -3.49
C GLU A 66 4.60 -3.11 -4.27
N LEU A 67 4.63 -3.30 -5.59
CA LEU A 67 3.57 -2.93 -6.51
C LEU A 67 3.20 -4.14 -7.38
N CYS A 68 1.91 -4.45 -7.43
CA CYS A 68 1.35 -5.46 -8.31
C CYS A 68 0.52 -4.78 -9.41
N HIS A 69 0.96 -4.90 -10.66
CA HIS A 69 0.27 -4.31 -11.79
C HIS A 69 -0.53 -5.40 -12.52
N TRP A 70 -1.83 -5.17 -12.73
CA TRP A 70 -2.70 -6.16 -13.36
C TRP A 70 -3.02 -5.81 -14.80
N CYS A 71 -4.12 -5.10 -15.04
CA CYS A 71 -4.60 -4.80 -16.38
C CYS A 71 -4.98 -3.33 -16.54
N ARG A 72 -5.02 -2.90 -17.79
CA ARG A 72 -5.62 -1.62 -18.19
C ARG A 72 -7.14 -1.78 -18.24
N GLU A 73 -7.84 -0.96 -17.46
CA GLU A 73 -9.30 -0.95 -17.46
C GLU A 73 -9.86 -0.16 -18.66
N PRO A 74 -11.15 -0.34 -19.03
CA PRO A 74 -11.80 0.45 -20.08
C PRO A 74 -11.75 1.97 -19.88
N SER A 75 -11.54 2.42 -18.63
CA SER A 75 -11.32 3.83 -18.27
C SER A 75 -9.99 4.40 -18.78
N GLY A 76 -9.06 3.54 -19.21
CA GLY A 76 -7.68 3.89 -19.55
C GLY A 76 -6.73 3.95 -18.34
N LEU A 77 -7.22 3.60 -17.14
CA LEU A 77 -6.40 3.53 -15.93
C LEU A 77 -5.93 2.10 -15.67
N TYR A 78 -4.75 1.96 -15.06
CA TYR A 78 -4.19 0.67 -14.68
C TYR A 78 -4.60 0.27 -13.27
N LEU A 79 -5.22 -0.89 -13.13
CA LEU A 79 -5.48 -1.47 -11.82
C LEU A 79 -4.13 -1.88 -11.20
N THR A 80 -3.82 -1.27 -10.06
CA THR A 80 -2.56 -1.47 -9.35
C THR A 80 -2.83 -1.76 -7.89
N GLY A 81 -2.26 -2.84 -7.38
CA GLY A 81 -2.20 -3.15 -5.96
C GLY A 81 -0.79 -2.93 -5.41
N GLY A 82 -0.67 -3.07 -4.10
CA GLY A 82 0.60 -3.00 -3.42
C GLY A 82 0.41 -2.84 -1.92
N TRP A 83 1.52 -2.75 -1.21
CA TRP A 83 1.46 -2.61 0.24
C TRP A 83 2.56 -1.74 0.82
N PHE A 84 2.25 -1.24 2.01
CA PHE A 84 3.13 -0.50 2.89
C PHE A 84 3.30 -1.26 4.21
N HIS A 85 4.39 -0.99 4.91
CA HIS A 85 4.56 -1.42 6.29
C HIS A 85 4.46 -0.22 7.23
N LEU A 86 3.85 -0.41 8.39
CA LEU A 86 3.87 0.55 9.49
C LEU A 86 4.21 -0.14 10.80
N VAL A 87 4.82 0.60 11.72
CA VAL A 87 5.15 0.09 13.05
C VAL A 87 3.89 0.05 13.90
N GLY A 88 3.54 -1.12 14.41
CA GLY A 88 2.30 -1.31 15.17
C GLY A 88 1.78 -2.74 15.23
N SER A 89 0.51 -2.86 15.59
CA SER A 89 -0.23 -4.13 15.64
C SER A 89 -1.74 -3.92 15.40
N ILE A 90 -2.41 -4.95 14.91
CA ILE A 90 -3.87 -4.99 14.85
C ILE A 90 -4.40 -5.35 16.24
N VAL A 91 -5.12 -4.44 16.89
CA VAL A 91 -5.71 -4.63 18.22
C VAL A 91 -7.09 -5.26 18.15
N ALA A 92 -7.87 -4.88 17.14
CA ALA A 92 -9.20 -5.44 16.87
C ALA A 92 -9.54 -5.34 15.38
N GLY A 93 -10.53 -6.13 14.96
CA GLY A 93 -10.92 -6.29 13.55
C GLY A 93 -10.36 -7.58 12.95
N LYS A 94 -11.11 -8.19 12.03
CA LYS A 94 -10.65 -9.40 11.33
C LYS A 94 -9.51 -9.02 10.38
N ASP A 95 -8.42 -9.78 10.44
CA ASP A 95 -7.28 -9.64 9.52
C ASP A 95 -7.76 -9.60 8.06
N LEU A 96 -7.09 -8.82 7.22
CA LEU A 96 -7.41 -8.73 5.79
C LEU A 96 -7.33 -10.09 5.10
N VAL A 97 -6.34 -10.91 5.46
CA VAL A 97 -6.12 -12.22 4.83
C VAL A 97 -6.84 -13.30 5.62
N GLU A 98 -7.81 -13.93 4.98
CA GLU A 98 -8.47 -15.13 5.50
C GLU A 98 -7.95 -16.37 4.78
N TRP A 99 -7.22 -17.22 5.50
CA TRP A 99 -6.67 -18.45 4.95
C TRP A 99 -7.71 -19.58 4.95
N VAL A 100 -8.06 -20.07 3.75
CA VAL A 100 -8.96 -21.21 3.56
C VAL A 100 -8.26 -22.24 2.66
N ASN A 101 -7.98 -23.44 3.18
CA ASN A 101 -7.29 -24.50 2.43
C ASN A 101 -5.98 -24.04 1.75
N ASN A 102 -5.15 -23.28 2.48
CA ASN A 102 -3.91 -22.65 1.96
C ASN A 102 -4.11 -21.63 0.84
N VAL A 103 -5.33 -21.12 0.64
CA VAL A 103 -5.63 -20.00 -0.24
C VAL A 103 -5.93 -18.78 0.61
N GLY A 104 -5.13 -17.74 0.46
CA GLY A 104 -5.34 -16.45 1.12
C GLY A 104 -6.44 -15.67 0.39
N LEU A 105 -7.57 -15.46 1.06
CA LEU A 105 -8.67 -14.64 0.55
C LEU A 105 -8.58 -13.25 1.17
N MET A 106 -8.23 -12.25 0.35
CA MET A 106 -8.18 -10.86 0.78
C MET A 106 -9.60 -10.28 0.90
N ARG A 107 -9.94 -9.78 2.08
CA ARG A 107 -11.22 -9.15 2.42
C ARG A 107 -11.09 -7.64 2.52
N PHE A 108 -10.80 -6.99 1.41
CA PHE A 108 -10.62 -5.54 1.33
C PHE A 108 -11.87 -4.76 1.78
N GLU A 109 -11.66 -3.55 2.28
CA GLU A 109 -12.70 -2.53 2.43
C GLU A 109 -12.50 -1.41 1.42
N GLU A 110 -13.59 -0.82 0.95
CA GLU A 110 -13.53 0.35 0.09
C GLU A 110 -13.47 1.61 0.97
N LEU A 111 -12.40 2.40 0.83
CA LEU A 111 -12.25 3.66 1.57
C LEU A 111 -13.07 4.77 0.90
N VAL A 112 -12.94 4.84 -0.42
CA VAL A 112 -13.64 5.75 -1.33
C VAL A 112 -13.82 5.02 -2.66
N PRO A 113 -14.77 5.45 -3.51
CA PRO A 113 -14.99 4.82 -4.81
C PRO A 113 -13.68 4.65 -5.59
N GLY A 114 -13.33 3.40 -5.86
CA GLY A 114 -12.16 3.05 -6.67
C GLY A 114 -10.82 2.92 -5.91
N LEU A 115 -10.81 3.07 -4.58
CA LEU A 115 -9.68 2.69 -3.73
C LEU A 115 -10.13 1.73 -2.62
N LYS A 116 -9.47 0.57 -2.57
CA LYS A 116 -9.65 -0.41 -1.51
C LYS A 116 -8.39 -0.57 -0.68
N PHE A 117 -8.56 -1.01 0.56
CA PHE A 117 -7.45 -1.21 1.48
C PHE A 117 -7.77 -2.24 2.56
N GLY A 118 -6.75 -2.68 3.29
CA GLY A 118 -6.91 -3.40 4.53
C GLY A 118 -5.60 -3.67 5.25
N PHE A 119 -5.71 -4.14 6.48
CA PHE A 119 -4.56 -4.42 7.33
C PHE A 119 -4.40 -5.91 7.58
N THR A 120 -3.17 -6.39 7.49
CA THR A 120 -2.80 -7.77 7.82
C THR A 120 -1.55 -7.84 8.69
N SER A 121 -1.52 -8.86 9.54
CA SER A 121 -0.34 -9.29 10.30
C SER A 121 0.56 -10.25 9.50
N ASP A 122 0.12 -10.66 8.31
CA ASP A 122 0.88 -11.50 7.38
C ASP A 122 1.80 -10.62 6.52
N LEU A 123 3.08 -10.59 6.86
CA LEU A 123 4.04 -9.63 6.33
C LEU A 123 4.79 -10.21 5.12
N ALA A 124 4.95 -9.41 4.08
CA ALA A 124 5.71 -9.76 2.88
C ALA A 124 6.70 -8.66 2.50
N LEU A 125 7.92 -9.04 2.09
CA LEU A 125 8.95 -8.11 1.61
C LEU A 125 9.31 -6.99 2.60
N VAL A 126 9.40 -7.34 3.89
CA VAL A 126 9.82 -6.41 4.94
C VAL A 126 11.26 -5.95 4.69
N ARG A 127 11.45 -4.63 4.58
CA ARG A 127 12.78 -4.02 4.38
C ARG A 127 13.56 -3.94 5.70
N GLU A 128 14.88 -4.07 5.62
CA GLU A 128 15.79 -4.13 6.78
C GLU A 128 15.66 -2.96 7.76
N VAL A 129 15.28 -1.76 7.28
CA VAL A 129 15.05 -0.59 8.14
C VAL A 129 13.93 -0.79 9.18
N PHE A 130 13.10 -1.83 9.01
CA PHE A 130 12.04 -2.23 9.93
C PHE A 130 12.40 -3.47 10.78
N ALA A 131 13.62 -4.00 10.66
CA ALA A 131 14.03 -5.22 11.34
C ALA A 131 13.86 -5.12 12.87
N GLY A 132 13.23 -6.14 13.47
CA GLY A 132 12.99 -6.21 14.92
C GLY A 132 11.86 -5.33 15.44
N LEU A 133 11.17 -4.57 14.59
CA LEU A 133 10.00 -3.78 14.99
C LEU A 133 8.70 -4.60 14.86
N PRO A 134 7.68 -4.34 15.70
CA PRO A 134 6.34 -4.87 15.46
C PRO A 134 5.73 -4.17 14.25
N LEU A 135 5.22 -4.91 13.27
CA LEU A 135 4.71 -4.36 12.03
C LEU A 135 3.28 -4.81 11.74
N VAL A 136 2.59 -3.96 10.99
CA VAL A 136 1.36 -4.28 10.26
C VAL A 136 1.59 -3.93 8.80
N GLN A 137 1.10 -4.77 7.91
CA GLN A 137 1.06 -4.50 6.48
C GLN A 137 -0.28 -3.86 6.10
N LEU A 138 -0.21 -2.73 5.40
CA LEU A 138 -1.34 -2.04 4.80
C LEU A 138 -1.35 -2.32 3.29
N GLU A 139 -2.28 -3.16 2.86
CA GLU A 139 -2.52 -3.49 1.46
C GLU A 139 -3.48 -2.47 0.84
N PHE A 140 -3.33 -2.21 -0.45
CA PHE A 140 -4.24 -1.36 -1.22
C PHE A 140 -4.50 -1.88 -2.63
N GLU A 141 -5.62 -1.46 -3.21
CA GLU A 141 -5.90 -1.49 -4.65
C GLU A 141 -6.31 -0.08 -5.10
N THR A 142 -5.71 0.42 -6.16
CA THR A 142 -5.97 1.75 -6.73
C THR A 142 -5.87 1.72 -8.25
N ARG A 143 -6.12 2.87 -8.90
CA ARG A 143 -6.07 3.07 -10.34
C ARG A 143 -5.07 4.15 -10.70
N VAL A 144 -4.11 3.82 -11.55
CA VAL A 144 -2.99 4.70 -11.87
C VAL A 144 -3.04 5.08 -13.35
N PRO A 145 -2.99 6.38 -13.70
CA PRO A 145 -2.91 6.80 -15.08
C PRO A 145 -1.53 6.49 -15.67
N TRP A 146 -1.47 6.22 -16.97
CA TRP A 146 -0.20 6.26 -17.69
C TRP A 146 0.22 7.73 -17.92
N VAL A 147 1.45 8.07 -17.54
CA VAL A 147 2.00 9.42 -17.61
C VAL A 147 3.38 9.50 -18.26
N LEU A 148 4.04 8.35 -18.45
CA LEU A 148 5.29 8.29 -19.19
C LEU A 148 5.04 8.56 -20.68
N ALA A 149 6.04 9.15 -21.35
CA ALA A 149 6.02 9.33 -22.80
C ALA A 149 6.32 8.03 -23.57
N GLU A 150 6.80 7.00 -22.87
CA GLU A 150 7.03 5.66 -23.41
C GLU A 150 5.68 4.98 -23.72
N PRO A 151 5.64 4.03 -24.69
CA PRO A 151 4.45 3.25 -24.96
C PRO A 151 3.95 2.52 -23.71
N GLU A 152 2.63 2.43 -23.60
CA GLU A 152 1.97 1.57 -22.62
C GLU A 152 2.39 0.09 -22.84
N PRO A 153 2.62 -0.70 -21.78
CA PRO A 153 2.89 -2.13 -21.93
C PRO A 153 1.72 -2.81 -22.63
N GLU A 154 2.02 -3.65 -23.62
CA GLU A 154 1.02 -4.53 -24.25
C GLU A 154 0.73 -5.71 -23.30
N ASP A 155 -0.55 -6.05 -23.13
CA ASP A 155 -1.04 -7.16 -22.29
C ASP A 155 -0.63 -8.55 -22.83
#